data_AF-A0A2V5Q2D7-F1
#
_entry.id   AF-A0A2V5Q2D7-F1
#
_cell.length_a   1.000
_cell.length_b   1.000
_cell.length_c   1.000
_cell.angle_alpha   90.00
_cell.angle_beta   90.00
_cell.angle_gamma   90.00
#
_symmetry.space_group_name_H-M   'P 1'
#
loop_
_entity.id
_entity.type
_entity.pdbx_description
1 polymer ?
#
loop_
_entity_poly.entity_id
_entity_poly.type
_entity_poly.pdbx_seq_one_letter_code
_entity_poly.pdbx_strand_id
1 'polypeptide(L)' 'MALLRGIFWFAFFIVFTFCFVVLFEYGPRDFAKGVQKECARVKSFVVKQTEGIGKAKKNR' A
#
# COMPACT_ATOMS: atom_id res chain seq x y z
N MET A 1 5.76 -25.71 -1.29
CA MET A 1 6.17 -25.39 0.09
C MET A 1 7.10 -24.18 0.19
N ALA A 2 8.18 -24.09 -0.62
CA ALA A 2 9.09 -22.93 -0.58
C ALA A 2 8.53 -21.63 -1.21
N LEU A 3 7.78 -21.74 -2.31
CA LEU A 3 7.21 -20.57 -3.02
C LEU A 3 6.17 -19.80 -2.18
N LEU A 4 5.24 -20.51 -1.55
CA LEU A 4 4.23 -19.92 -0.65
C LEU A 4 4.88 -19.19 0.52
N ARG A 5 5.98 -19.75 1.05
CA ARG A 5 6.75 -19.15 2.14
C ARG A 5 7.53 -17.91 1.69
N GLY A 6 8.05 -17.91 0.45
CA GLY A 6 8.66 -16.74 -0.17
C GLY A 6 7.67 -15.60 -0.39
N ILE A 7 6.49 -15.88 -0.94
CA ILE A 7 5.44 -14.86 -1.17
C ILE A 7 4.95 -14.29 0.17
N PHE A 8 4.75 -15.15 1.17
CA PHE A 8 4.37 -14.71 2.51
C PHE A 8 5.42 -13.77 3.11
N TRP A 9 6.71 -14.13 3.02
CA TRP A 9 7.79 -13.31 3.54
C TRP A 9 7.94 -12.00 2.78
N PHE A 10 7.75 -12.02 1.46
CA PHE A 10 7.79 -10.83 0.62
C PHE A 10 6.65 -9.87 0.94
N ALA A 11 5.44 -10.38 1.14
CA ALA A 11 4.31 -9.58 1.60
C ALA A 11 4.55 -8.99 3.00
N PHE A 12 5.06 -9.80 3.93
CA PHE A 12 5.45 -9.34 5.26
C PHE A 12 6.50 -8.23 5.18
N PHE A 13 7.51 -8.40 4.32
CA PHE A 13 8.56 -7.41 4.12
C PHE A 13 8.01 -6.07 3.62
N ILE A 14 7.09 -6.09 2.65
CA ILE A 14 6.43 -4.87 2.16
C ILE A 14 5.62 -4.19 3.27
N VAL A 15 4.82 -4.97 4.00
CA VAL A 15 3.98 -4.45 5.09
C VAL A 15 4.84 -3.84 6.21
N PHE A 16 5.90 -4.54 6.63
CA PHE A 16 6.82 -4.04 7.63
C PHE A 16 7.54 -2.78 7.16
N THR A 17 8.04 -2.76 5.93
CA THR A 17 8.71 -1.58 5.36
C THR A 17 7.76 -0.39 5.34
N PHE A 18 6.51 -0.59 4.93
CA PHE A 18 5.49 0.46 4.96
C PHE A 18 5.20 0.94 6.39
N CYS A 19 5.02 0.02 7.34
CA CYS A 19 4.86 0.37 8.76
C CYS A 19 6.06 1.16 9.29
N PHE A 20 7.30 0.77 8.96
CA PHE A 20 8.47 1.51 9.40
C PHE A 20 8.51 2.90 8.80
N VAL A 21 8.28 3.07 7.50
CA VAL A 21 8.24 4.39 6.86
C VAL A 21 7.19 5.28 7.52
N VAL A 22 5.98 4.79 7.73
CA VAL A 22 4.92 5.56 8.38
C VAL A 22 5.26 5.87 9.85
N LEU A 23 5.89 4.94 10.56
CA LEU A 23 6.32 5.16 11.95
C LEU A 23 7.47 6.17 12.04
N PHE A 24 8.41 6.17 11.09
CA PHE A 24 9.49 7.16 11.02
C PHE A 24 8.98 8.55 10.62
N GLU A 25 8.01 8.61 9.71
CA GLU A 25 7.53 9.88 9.15
C GLU A 25 6.51 10.58 10.06
N TYR A 26 5.65 9.82 10.76
CA TYR A 26 4.63 10.37 11.66
C TYR A 26 4.96 10.18 13.15
N GLY A 27 5.94 9.36 13.49
CA GLY A 27 6.29 9.02 14.86
C GLY A 27 5.33 8.01 15.51
N PRO A 28 5.77 7.32 16.59
CA PRO A 28 4.98 6.29 17.26
C PRO A 28 3.70 6.83 17.92
N ARG A 29 3.63 8.14 18.18
CA ARG A 29 2.50 8.79 18.87
C ARG A 29 1.30 9.06 17.95
N ASP A 30 1.57 9.30 16.67
CA ASP A 30 0.54 9.60 15.65
C ASP A 30 0.50 8.56 14.53
N PHE A 31 1.13 7.40 14.72
CA PHE A 31 1.21 6.31 13.74
C PHE A 31 -0.15 5.92 13.18
N ALA A 32 -1.17 5.75 14.03
CA ALA A 32 -2.52 5.39 13.57
C ALA A 32 -3.15 6.46 12.67
N LYS A 33 -2.92 7.75 12.98
CA LYS A 33 -3.38 8.87 12.14
C LYS A 33 -2.60 8.94 10.82
N GLY A 34 -1.29 8.68 10.86
CA GLY A 34 -0.41 8.60 9.69
C GLY A 34 -0.83 7.49 8.73
N VAL A 35 -1.04 6.28 9.24
CA VAL A 35 -1.51 5.12 8.46
C VAL A 35 -2.86 5.42 7.81
N GLN A 36 -3.81 6.01 8.54
CA GLN A 36 -5.13 6.33 7.99
C GLN A 36 -5.05 7.38 6.86
N LYS A 37 -4.20 8.39 7.02
CA LYS A 37 -4.00 9.46 6.02
C LYS A 37 -3.31 8.93 4.75
N GLU A 38 -2.25 8.13 4.92
CA GLU A 38 -1.54 7.48 3.81
C GLU A 38 -2.44 6.44 3.11
N CYS A 39 -3.19 5.64 3.86
CA CYS A 39 -4.10 4.65 3.30
C CYS A 39 -5.23 5.30 2.50
N ALA A 40 -5.77 6.44 2.95
CA ALA A 40 -6.73 7.22 2.18
C ALA A 40 -6.14 7.76 0.87
N ARG A 41 -4.87 8.20 0.90
CA ARG A 41 -4.13 8.64 -0.28
C ARG A 41 -3.91 7.49 -1.26
N VAL A 42 -3.36 6.37 -0.78
CA VAL A 42 -3.11 5.17 -1.58
C VAL A 42 -4.40 4.62 -2.16
N LYS A 43 -5.51 4.58 -1.40
CA LYS A 43 -6.84 4.24 -1.95
C LYS A 43 -7.24 5.14 -3.09
N SER A 44 -7.09 6.46 -2.95
CA SER A 44 -7.43 7.41 -4.01
C SER A 44 -6.55 7.21 -5.25
N PHE A 45 -5.26 6.92 -5.07
CA PHE A 45 -4.34 6.59 -6.17
C PHE A 45 -4.70 5.26 -6.85
N VAL A 46 -5.02 4.22 -6.09
CA VAL A 46 -5.43 2.92 -6.62
C VAL A 46 -6.74 3.03 -7.39
N VAL A 47 -7.73 3.77 -6.86
CA VAL A 47 -8.99 4.05 -7.56
C VAL A 47 -8.72 4.82 -8.86
N LYS A 48 -7.92 5.89 -8.83
CA LYS A 48 -7.55 6.64 -10.05
C LYS A 48 -6.82 5.77 -11.08
N GLN A 49 -5.91 4.90 -10.65
CA GLN A 49 -5.22 3.97 -11.55
C GLN A 49 -6.20 2.93 -12.13
N THR A 50 -7.14 2.44 -11.32
CA THR A 50 -8.16 1.48 -11.75
C THR A 50 -9.14 2.12 -12.75
N GLU A 51 -9.51 3.38 -12.53
CA GLU A 51 -10.30 4.18 -13.47
C GLU A 51 -9.54 4.46 -14.77
N GLY A 52 -8.25 4.78 -14.69
CA GLY A 52 -7.37 4.95 -15.85
C GLY A 52 -7.21 3.67 -16.68
N ILE A 53 -7.05 2.52 -16.03
CA ILE A 53 -6.98 1.19 -16.66
C ILE A 53 -8.34 0.82 -17.28
N GLY A 54 -9.45 1.12 -16.61
CA GLY A 54 -10.81 0.89 -17.11
C GLY A 54 -11.15 1.75 -18.33
N LYS A 55 -10.68 3.00 -18.37
CA LYS A 55 -10.83 3.91 -19.52
C LYS A 55 -9.92 3.52 -20.68
N ALA A 56 -8.69 3.06 -20.42
CA ALA A 56 -7.79 2.55 -21.45
C ALA A 56 -8.31 1.27 -22.11
N LYS A 57 -9.01 0.40 -21.37
CA LYS A 57 -9.64 -0.82 -21.91
C LYS A 57 -10.93 -0.56 -22.69
N LYS A 58 -11.60 0.58 -22.48
CA LYS A 58 -12.83 0.96 -23.20
C LYS A 58 -12.57 1.69 -24.53
N ASN A 59 -11.35 2.21 -24.74
CA ASN A 59 -10.94 2.95 -25.94
C ASN A 59 -10.03 2.14 -26.89
N ARG A 60 -9.93 0.81 -26.70
CA ARG A 60 -9.27 -0.13 -27.60
C ARG A 60 -10.29 -1.14 -28.09
#